data_AF-A0A9P1N4G2-F1
#
_entry.id   AF-A0A9P1N4G2-F1
#
_cell.length_a   1.000
_cell.length_b   1.000
_cell.length_c   1.000
_cell.angle_alpha   90.00
_cell.angle_beta   90.00
_cell.angle_gamma   90.00
#
_symmetry.space_group_name_H-M   'P 1'
#
loop_
_entity.id
_entity.type
_entity.pdbx_description
1 polymer ?
#
loop_
_entity_poly.entity_id
_entity_poly.type
_entity_poly.pdbx_seq_one_letter_code
_entity_poly.pdbx_strand_id
1 'polypeptide(L)' 'MSFDFDLTAPFQQAFTVRDQYEHRHKVRPIQIIAPSTTQPGKFRLNESGLNSVLGHSACANKKVRIKNSGG' A
#
# COMPACT_ATOMS: atom_id res chain seq x y z
N MET A 1 14.07 3.62 -26.84
CA MET A 1 12.66 3.79 -26.46
C MET A 1 12.66 4.30 -25.03
N SER A 2 12.29 5.57 -24.81
CA SER A 2 12.18 6.15 -23.47
C SER A 2 10.95 5.57 -22.78
N PHE A 3 11.11 5.11 -21.55
CA PHE A 3 10.03 4.60 -20.71
C PHE A 3 9.46 5.78 -19.91
N ASP A 4 8.32 6.31 -20.35
CA ASP A 4 7.58 7.31 -19.59
C ASP A 4 6.80 6.62 -18.47
N PHE A 5 7.28 6.81 -17.23
CA PHE A 5 6.63 6.32 -16.03
C PHE A 5 5.49 7.26 -15.63
N ASP A 6 4.25 6.83 -15.86
CA ASP A 6 3.05 7.57 -15.49
C ASP A 6 2.72 7.41 -13.99
N LEU A 7 2.90 8.49 -13.23
CA LEU A 7 2.61 8.61 -11.80
C LEU A 7 1.09 8.62 -11.47
N THR A 8 0.22 8.64 -12.47
CA THR A 8 -1.23 8.81 -12.26
C THR A 8 -2.05 7.55 -12.52
N ALA A 9 -1.44 6.46 -13.00
CA ALA A 9 -2.16 5.26 -13.41
C ALA A 9 -2.99 4.70 -12.24
N PRO A 10 -4.33 4.92 -12.24
CA PRO A 10 -5.18 4.46 -11.17
C PRO A 10 -5.36 2.97 -11.38
N PHE A 11 -5.15 2.20 -10.30
CA PHE A 11 -5.42 0.77 -10.18
C PHE A 11 -6.41 0.28 -11.24
N GLN A 12 -5.90 -0.40 -12.27
CA GLN A 12 -6.72 -0.88 -13.36
C GLN A 12 -7.76 -1.88 -12.80
N GLN A 13 -9.03 -1.60 -13.10
CA GLN A 13 -10.21 -2.24 -12.52
C GLN A 13 -10.42 -3.72 -12.91
N ALA A 14 -9.48 -4.33 -13.63
CA ALA A 14 -9.50 -5.74 -14.01
C ALA A 14 -8.35 -6.49 -13.34
N PHE A 15 -8.40 -6.58 -12.02
CA PHE A 15 -7.37 -7.25 -11.22
C PHE A 15 -7.70 -8.75 -11.12
N THR A 16 -7.20 -9.57 -12.06
CA THR A 16 -7.32 -11.04 -11.94
C THR A 16 -6.22 -11.60 -11.03
N VAL A 17 -6.50 -12.69 -10.32
CA VAL A 17 -5.54 -13.30 -9.37
C VAL A 17 -4.23 -13.73 -10.06
N ARG A 18 -4.27 -14.00 -11.38
CA ARG A 18 -3.10 -14.30 -12.21
C ARG A 18 -2.17 -13.09 -12.33
N ASP A 19 -2.73 -11.91 -12.59
CA ASP A 19 -1.96 -10.67 -12.75
C ASP A 19 -1.25 -10.26 -11.46
N GLN A 20 -1.77 -10.66 -10.29
CA GLN A 20 -1.17 -10.34 -8.98
C GLN A 20 0.18 -11.03 -8.77
N TYR A 21 0.37 -12.25 -9.29
CA TYR A 21 1.64 -12.97 -9.17
C TYR A 21 2.70 -12.34 -10.08
N GLU A 22 2.34 -12.08 -11.34
CA GLU A 22 3.23 -11.47 -12.33
C GLU A 22 3.65 -10.07 -11.90
N HIS A 23 2.76 -9.29 -11.28
CA HIS A 23 3.04 -7.92 -10.82
C HIS A 23 3.47 -7.83 -9.35
N ARG A 24 3.70 -8.94 -8.66
CA ARG A 24 4.11 -8.94 -7.25
C ARG A 24 5.38 -8.12 -7.01
N HIS A 25 6.28 -8.09 -7.99
CA HIS A 25 7.51 -7.29 -7.97
C HIS A 25 7.25 -5.77 -7.95
N LYS A 26 6.06 -5.32 -8.36
CA LYS A 26 5.63 -3.91 -8.31
C LYS A 26 5.02 -3.52 -6.97
N VAL A 27 4.65 -4.50 -6.12
CA VAL A 27 4.07 -4.25 -4.80
C VAL A 27 5.20 -4.04 -3.79
N ARG A 28 5.23 -2.86 -3.18
CA ARG A 28 6.22 -2.52 -2.15
C ARG A 28 5.57 -2.46 -0.76
N PRO A 29 6.22 -2.98 0.29
CA PRO A 29 5.72 -2.83 1.65
C PRO A 29 5.73 -1.35 2.05
N ILE A 30 4.70 -0.95 2.79
CA ILE A 30 4.59 0.39 3.35
C ILE A 30 4.68 0.29 4.87
N GLN A 31 5.61 1.05 5.47
CA GLN A 31 5.69 1.17 6.91
C GLN A 31 4.61 2.13 7.41
N ILE A 32 3.60 1.57 8.06
CA ILE A 32 2.46 2.33 8.60
C ILE A 32 2.76 2.85 10.01
N ILE A 33 3.57 2.13 10.80
CA ILE A 33 4.04 2.59 12.11
C ILE A 33 5.54 2.85 12.00
N ALA A 34 5.93 4.12 12.15
CA ALA A 34 7.31 4.57 11.99
C ALA A 34 7.81 5.24 13.28
N PRO A 35 9.12 5.22 13.56
CA PRO A 35 9.70 6.04 14.62
C PRO A 35 9.34 7.51 14.43
N SER A 36 8.98 8.18 15.51
CA SER A 36 8.71 9.61 15.49
C SER A 36 10.02 10.36 15.38
N THR A 37 10.14 11.21 14.35
CA THR A 37 11.30 12.09 14.17
C THR A 37 11.26 13.30 15.10
N THR A 38 10.10 13.59 15.70
CA THR A 38 9.90 14.73 16.59
C THR A 38 9.90 14.34 18.07
N GLN A 39 9.69 13.06 18.38
CA GLN A 39 9.67 12.53 19.75
C GLN A 39 10.55 11.28 19.82
N PRO A 40 11.80 11.39 20.28
CA PRO A 40 12.70 10.25 20.43
C PRO A 40 12.06 9.13 21.26
N GLY A 41 12.21 7.89 20.81
CA GLY A 41 11.68 6.70 21.50
C GLY A 41 10.17 6.47 21.34
N LYS A 42 9.44 7.35 20.64
CA LYS A 42 8.03 7.14 20.35
C LYS A 42 7.81 6.71 18.90
N PHE A 43 6.70 6.04 18.66
CA PHE A 43 6.21 5.72 17.32
C PHE A 43 5.10 6.69 16.91
N ARG A 44 4.97 6.91 15.61
CA ARG A 44 3.89 7.68 14.99
C ARG A 44 3.21 6.86 13.89
N LEU A 45 1.95 7.18 13.66
CA LEU A 45 1.20 6.66 12.54
C LEU A 45 1.58 7.43 11.27
N ASN A 46 1.93 6.69 10.22
CA ASN A 46 2.09 7.22 8.88
C ASN A 46 0.72 7.24 8.19
N GLU A 47 -0.07 8.26 8.47
CA GLU A 47 -1.44 8.41 7.96
C GLU A 47 -1.50 8.46 6.43
N SER A 48 -0.54 9.12 5.79
CA SER A 48 -0.49 9.20 4.32
C SER A 48 -0.22 7.84 3.69
N GLY A 49 0.69 7.04 4.28
CA GLY A 49 0.95 5.67 3.85
C GLY A 49 -0.21 4.72 4.11
N LEU A 50 -0.97 4.91 5.19
CA LEU A 50 -2.18 4.15 5.44
C LEU A 50 -3.28 4.51 4.42
N ASN A 51 -3.48 5.80 4.18
CA ASN A 51 -4.52 6.32 3.30
C ASN A 51 -4.26 5.97 1.82
N SER A 52 -3.00 5.89 1.39
CA SER A 52 -2.67 5.47 0.02
C SER A 52 -3.10 4.03 -0.31
N VAL A 53 -3.32 3.19 0.71
CA VAL A 53 -3.78 1.80 0.54
C VAL A 53 -5.27 1.67 0.85
N LEU A 54 -5.70 2.11 2.03
CA LEU A 54 -7.07 1.90 2.50
C LEU A 54 -8.06 2.97 2.03
N GLY A 55 -7.57 4.16 1.67
CA GLY A 55 -8.39 5.24 1.10
C GLY A 55 -8.70 5.06 -0.38
N HIS A 56 -8.10 4.06 -1.05
CA HIS A 56 -8.36 3.80 -2.45
C HIS A 56 -9.80 3.27 -2.68
N SER A 57 -10.46 3.74 -3.73
CA SER A 57 -11.87 3.39 -4.04
C SER A 57 -12.10 1.88 -4.21
N ALA A 58 -11.08 1.14 -4.67
CA ALA A 58 -11.14 -0.32 -4.78
C ALA A 58 -11.23 -1.04 -3.42
N CYS A 59 -10.87 -0.38 -2.32
CA CYS A 59 -10.94 -0.87 -0.95
C CYS A 59 -12.10 -0.27 -0.16
N ALA A 60 -12.69 0.83 -0.64
CA ALA A 60 -13.78 1.53 0.02
C ALA A 60 -14.97 0.60 0.30
N ASN A 61 -15.52 0.68 1.51
CA ASN A 61 -16.66 -0.10 1.99
C ASN A 61 -16.48 -1.64 1.93
N LYS A 62 -15.25 -2.13 1.77
CA LYS A 62 -14.94 -3.56 1.84
C LYS A 62 -14.50 -3.94 3.25
N LYS A 63 -14.93 -5.12 3.70
CA LYS A 63 -14.40 -5.72 4.93
C LYS A 63 -12.94 -6.12 4.72
N VAL A 64 -12.06 -5.65 5.59
CA VAL A 64 -10.62 -5.94 5.55
C VAL A 64 -10.29 -7.06 6.54
N ARG A 65 -9.55 -8.08 6.09
CA ARG A 65 -9.00 -9.14 6.95
C ARG A 65 -7.51 -8.90 7.15
N ILE A 66 -7.09 -8.61 8.38
CA ILE A 66 -5.69 -8.47 8.75
C ILE A 66 -5.13 -9.86 9.10
N LYS A 67 -3.99 -10.22 8.52
CA LYS A 67 -3.24 -11.43 8.88
C LYS A 67 -1.96 -11.01 9.57
N ASN A 68 -1.79 -11.44 10.82
CA ASN A 68 -0.50 -11.38 11.49
C ASN A 68 0.23 -12.71 11.29
N SER A 69 1.55 -12.65 11.13
CA SER A 69 2.43 -13.82 11.01
C SER A 69 3.48 -13.86 12.12
N GLY A 70 3.25 -13.11 13.22
CA GLY A 70 4.09 -13.16 14.42
C GLY A 70 4.32 -14.61 14.86
N GLY A 71 5.58 -14.91 15.17
CA GLY A 71 6.00 -16.16 15.81
C GLY A 71 5.57 -16.22 17.26
#